data_AF-Q2MKB2-F1
#
_entry.id   AF-Q2MKB2-F1
#
_cell.length_a   1.000
_cell.length_b   1.000
_cell.length_c   1.000
_cell.angle_alpha   90.00
_cell.angle_beta   90.00
_cell.angle_gamma   90.00
#
_symmetry.space_group_name_H-M   'P 1'
#
loop_
_entity.id
_entity.type
_entity.pdbx_description
1 polymer ?
#
loop_
_entity_poly.entity_id
_entity_poly.type
_entity_poly.pdbx_seq_one_letter_code
_entity_poly.pdbx_strand_id
1 'polypeptide(L)'
;EVWQANACGRYIHVVDQHPAPLDPNFTGAGRAQTDGVGYYRFITIKPGAYPWGNHPNAWRPAHIHFSVFGHAFISRIVTQMYFPGDPLFAYDPIFNSVTDENARMRMVSSFDLENTKPDWALCYRFDIVLHG
;
A
#
# COMPACT_ATOMS: atom_id res chain seq x y z
N GLU A 1 -3.66 -5.26 9.35
CA GLU A 1 -3.20 -3.90 9.74
C GLU A 1 -2.56 -3.25 8.53
N VAL A 2 -2.58 -1.92 8.46
CA VAL A 2 -2.00 -1.13 7.36
C VAL A 2 -1.21 0.05 7.90
N TRP A 3 -0.17 0.46 7.16
CA TRP A 3 0.52 1.73 7.35
C TRP A 3 0.99 2.32 6.02
N GLN A 4 1.06 3.64 5.93
CA GLN A 4 1.41 4.37 4.71
C GLN A 4 1.89 5.80 4.99
N ALA A 5 2.51 6.41 3.98
CA ALA A 5 2.75 7.84 3.93
C ALA A 5 1.46 8.64 3.70
N ASN A 6 1.52 9.96 3.93
CA ASN A 6 0.47 10.89 3.52
C ASN A 6 0.47 11.14 2.00
N ALA A 7 -0.41 12.02 1.53
CA ALA A 7 -0.53 12.40 0.11
C ALA A 7 0.76 12.98 -0.50
N CYS A 8 1.67 13.50 0.32
CA CYS A 8 2.94 14.08 -0.10
C CYS A 8 4.12 13.10 0.03
N GLY A 9 3.87 11.83 0.37
CA GLY A 9 4.94 10.85 0.54
C GLY A 9 5.72 11.00 1.85
N ARG A 10 5.15 11.68 2.87
CA ARG A 10 5.77 11.81 4.20
C ARG A 10 5.13 10.85 5.20
N TYR A 11 5.94 10.07 5.91
CA TYR A 11 5.55 9.28 7.06
C TYR A 11 5.62 10.09 8.36
N ILE A 12 4.70 9.83 9.29
CA ILE A 12 4.84 10.23 10.70
C ILE A 12 5.78 9.24 11.38
N HIS A 13 7.06 9.38 11.09
CA HIS A 13 8.11 8.57 11.69
C HIS A 13 9.35 9.43 11.92
N VAL A 14 9.98 9.30 13.09
CA VAL A 14 11.11 10.15 13.50
C VAL A 14 12.32 10.07 12.55
N VAL A 15 12.47 8.95 11.84
CA VAL A 15 13.56 8.72 10.88
C VAL A 15 13.25 9.28 9.48
N ASP A 16 11.98 9.55 9.16
CA ASP A 16 11.67 10.17 7.89
C ASP A 16 12.07 11.65 7.93
N GLN A 17 13.02 12.04 7.07
CA GLN A 17 13.56 13.40 6.93
C GLN A 17 13.20 14.02 5.57
N HIS A 18 12.32 13.39 4.77
CA HIS A 18 11.89 13.90 3.48
C HIS A 18 11.23 15.28 3.62
N PRO A 19 11.64 16.36 2.91
CA PRO A 19 11.16 17.73 3.18
C PRO A 19 9.66 17.98 2.90
N ALA A 20 8.90 16.99 2.40
CA ALA A 20 7.45 17.10 2.29
C ALA A 20 6.78 17.35 3.65
N PRO A 21 5.68 18.12 3.67
CA PRO A 21 4.99 18.46 4.91
C PRO A 21 4.30 17.24 5.52
N LEU A 22 4.24 17.24 6.85
CA LEU A 22 3.29 16.40 7.58
C LEU A 22 1.88 16.95 7.40
N ASP A 23 0.89 16.06 7.43
CA ASP A 23 -0.51 16.44 7.52
C ASP A 23 -0.95 16.28 8.98
N PRO A 24 -1.37 17.36 9.67
CA PRO A 24 -1.76 17.29 11.07
C PRO A 24 -3.01 16.42 11.32
N ASN A 25 -3.78 16.10 10.28
CA ASN A 25 -5.02 15.32 10.36
C ASN A 25 -4.87 13.87 9.88
N PHE A 26 -3.65 13.42 9.52
CA PHE A 26 -3.44 12.11 8.92
C PHE A 26 -2.33 11.34 9.63
N THR A 27 -2.66 10.23 10.29
CA THR A 27 -1.69 9.39 10.99
C THR A 27 -1.03 8.32 10.11
N GLY A 28 -1.72 7.91 9.03
CA GLY A 28 -1.23 6.89 8.11
C GLY A 28 -1.27 5.45 8.61
N ALA A 29 -1.91 5.15 9.75
CA ALA A 29 -2.02 3.80 10.29
C ALA A 29 -3.48 3.35 10.45
N GLY A 30 -3.75 2.06 10.27
CA GLY A 30 -5.09 1.50 10.42
C GLY A 30 -5.09 0.00 10.74
N ARG A 31 -6.17 -0.48 11.35
CA ARG A 31 -6.40 -1.91 11.56
C ARG A 31 -7.88 -2.23 11.44
N ALA A 32 -8.16 -3.40 10.89
CA ALA A 32 -9.50 -3.96 10.77
C ALA A 32 -9.40 -5.47 10.90
N GLN A 33 -10.51 -6.10 11.27
CA GLN A 33 -10.69 -7.55 11.19
C GLN A 33 -11.51 -7.85 9.93
N THR A 34 -11.20 -8.96 9.27
CA THR A 34 -12.04 -9.44 8.17
C THR A 34 -13.42 -9.86 8.70
N ASP A 35 -14.45 -9.71 7.88
CA ASP A 35 -15.78 -10.21 8.21
C ASP A 35 -15.87 -11.75 8.10
N GLY A 36 -17.08 -12.29 8.30
CA GLY A 36 -17.33 -13.73 8.28
C GLY A 36 -17.11 -14.42 6.93
N VAL A 37 -16.91 -13.66 5.84
CA VAL A 37 -16.61 -14.17 4.50
C VAL A 37 -15.24 -13.71 3.98
N GLY A 38 -14.43 -13.07 4.83
CA GLY A 38 -13.05 -12.71 4.53
C GLY A 38 -12.82 -11.30 3.97
N TYR A 39 -13.86 -10.46 3.83
CA TYR A 39 -13.68 -9.10 3.34
C TYR A 39 -13.14 -8.16 4.43
N TYR A 40 -12.33 -7.20 4.00
CA TYR A 40 -11.87 -6.09 4.83
C TYR A 40 -12.07 -4.77 4.07
N ARG A 41 -12.14 -3.65 4.80
CA ARG A 41 -12.25 -2.32 4.19
C ARG A 41 -11.47 -1.28 4.99
N PHE A 42 -10.77 -0.42 4.26
CA PHE A 42 -10.16 0.80 4.78
C PHE A 42 -10.66 2.01 4.00
N ILE A 43 -10.76 3.16 4.66
CA ILE A 43 -10.92 4.47 4.04
C ILE A 43 -9.66 5.24 4.40
N THR A 44 -8.94 5.72 3.38
CA THR A 44 -7.66 6.40 3.55
C THR A 44 -7.43 7.38 2.40
N ILE A 45 -6.35 8.14 2.47
CA ILE A 45 -5.85 8.99 1.39
C ILE A 45 -4.85 8.20 0.55
N LYS A 46 -4.93 8.30 -0.78
CA LYS A 46 -3.91 7.69 -1.65
C LYS A 46 -2.53 8.29 -1.29
N PRO A 47 -1.53 7.46 -0.90
CA PRO A 47 -0.21 7.97 -0.53
C PRO A 47 0.51 8.55 -1.75
N GLY A 48 1.36 9.55 -1.48
CA GLY A 48 2.31 10.05 -2.47
C GLY A 48 3.50 9.10 -2.65
N ALA A 49 4.13 9.17 -3.82
CA ALA A 49 5.47 8.62 -4.02
C ALA A 49 6.49 9.39 -3.17
N TYR A 50 7.60 8.75 -2.79
CA TYR A 50 8.63 9.39 -1.98
C TYR A 50 10.05 8.93 -2.35
N PRO A 51 11.06 9.80 -2.19
CA PRO A 51 12.45 9.48 -2.47
C PRO A 51 13.06 8.65 -1.34
N TRP A 52 14.08 7.85 -1.66
CA TRP A 52 14.79 7.06 -0.65
C TRP A 52 16.26 6.82 -1.05
N GLY A 53 17.09 6.48 -0.07
CA GLY A 53 18.55 6.42 -0.23
C GLY A 53 19.10 5.14 -0.89
N ASN A 54 18.47 4.60 -1.93
CA ASN A 54 18.92 3.37 -2.58
C ASN A 54 19.90 3.62 -3.76
N HIS A 55 19.56 4.54 -4.65
CA HIS A 55 20.41 5.02 -5.75
C HIS A 55 20.14 6.52 -5.98
N PRO A 56 20.94 7.24 -6.79
CA PRO A 56 20.90 8.72 -6.83
C PRO A 56 19.55 9.39 -7.12
N ASN A 57 18.60 8.66 -7.73
CA ASN A 57 17.25 9.15 -8.04
C ASN A 57 16.21 8.05 -7.76
N ALA A 58 16.31 7.39 -6.60
CA ALA A 58 15.38 6.32 -6.25
C ALA A 58 14.09 6.89 -5.66
N TRP A 59 12.97 6.43 -6.22
CA TRP A 59 11.63 6.76 -5.75
C TRP A 59 10.84 5.49 -5.51
N ARG A 60 10.04 5.47 -4.45
CA ARG A 60 9.06 4.42 -4.24
C ARG A 60 7.74 4.83 -4.92
N PRO A 61 7.08 3.92 -5.65
CA PRO A 61 5.72 4.14 -6.16
C PRO A 61 4.75 4.39 -4.99
N ALA A 62 3.57 4.90 -5.29
CA ALA A 62 2.52 4.99 -4.28
C ALA A 62 2.18 3.58 -3.76
N HIS A 63 2.30 3.35 -2.45
CA HIS A 63 2.03 2.05 -1.85
C HIS A 63 1.50 2.15 -0.42
N ILE A 64 0.75 1.12 -0.04
CA ILE A 64 0.26 0.91 1.33
C ILE A 64 0.86 -0.40 1.82
N HIS A 65 1.46 -0.39 3.00
CA HIS A 65 1.95 -1.61 3.62
C HIS A 65 0.81 -2.37 4.30
N PHE A 66 0.87 -3.70 4.23
CA PHE A 66 -0.07 -4.61 4.86
C PHE A 66 0.64 -5.60 5.77
N SER A 67 0.06 -5.82 6.95
CA SER A 67 0.36 -6.90 7.89
C SER A 67 -0.92 -7.74 8.03
N VAL A 68 -0.88 -8.99 7.55
CA VAL A 68 -2.06 -9.87 7.52
C VAL A 68 -1.79 -11.14 8.30
N PHE A 69 -2.54 -11.35 9.39
CA PHE A 69 -2.53 -12.58 10.17
C PHE A 69 -3.60 -13.52 9.62
N GLY A 70 -3.23 -14.75 9.25
CA GLY A 70 -4.19 -15.83 9.01
C GLY A 70 -4.46 -16.64 10.27
N HIS A 71 -4.97 -17.86 10.09
CA HIS A 71 -5.37 -18.74 11.18
C HIS A 71 -4.20 -19.38 11.94
N ALA A 72 -3.01 -19.43 11.33
CA ALA A 72 -1.81 -20.02 11.90
C ALA A 72 -0.63 -19.06 11.77
N PHE A 73 0.36 -19.17 12.67
CA PHE A 73 1.55 -18.32 12.64
C PHE A 73 2.28 -18.35 11.29
N ILE A 74 2.36 -19.53 10.67
CA ILE A 74 2.99 -19.74 9.36
C ILE A 74 2.31 -19.02 8.20
N SER A 75 1.06 -18.57 8.38
CA SER A 75 0.28 -17.87 7.35
C SER A 75 0.45 -16.35 7.40
N ARG A 76 1.23 -15.82 8.35
CA ARG A 76 1.44 -14.37 8.52
C ARG A 76 2.31 -13.82 7.38
N ILE A 77 1.81 -12.80 6.67
CA ILE A 77 2.56 -12.13 5.59
C ILE A 77 2.61 -10.61 5.78
N VAL A 78 3.77 -10.00 5.54
CA VAL A 78 3.90 -8.55 5.31
C VAL A 78 4.07 -8.34 3.81
N THR A 79 3.27 -7.45 3.23
CA THR A 79 3.36 -7.12 1.80
C THR A 79 3.11 -5.63 1.57
N GLN A 80 3.26 -5.17 0.33
CA GLN A 80 2.92 -3.83 -0.11
C GLN A 80 1.87 -3.92 -1.21
N MET A 81 0.80 -3.13 -1.07
CA MET A 81 -0.19 -2.90 -2.11
C MET A 81 0.23 -1.68 -2.92
N TYR A 82 0.21 -1.80 -4.24
CA TYR A 82 0.48 -0.72 -5.19
C TYR A 82 -0.78 -0.30 -5.96
N PHE A 83 -0.73 0.86 -6.63
CA PHE A 83 -1.81 1.36 -7.47
C PHE A 83 -1.54 1.08 -8.96
N PRO A 84 -2.57 0.76 -9.76
CA PRO A 84 -2.39 0.43 -11.17
C PRO A 84 -1.87 1.63 -11.97
N GLY A 85 -0.99 1.36 -12.94
CA GLY A 85 -0.47 2.36 -13.87
C GLY A 85 0.60 3.31 -13.32
N ASP A 86 1.22 2.99 -12.17
CA ASP A 86 2.29 3.82 -11.63
C ASP A 86 3.57 3.71 -12.50
N PRO A 87 4.07 4.82 -13.08
CA PRO A 87 5.25 4.80 -13.94
C PRO A 87 6.55 4.41 -13.20
N LEU A 88 6.55 4.47 -11.86
CA LEU A 88 7.73 4.14 -11.05
C LEU A 88 8.00 2.63 -10.95
N PHE A 89 7.06 1.78 -11.37
CA PHE A 89 7.23 0.32 -11.34
C PHE A 89 8.47 -0.17 -12.09
N ALA A 90 8.80 0.44 -13.23
CA ALA A 90 9.98 0.05 -14.00
C ALA A 90 11.30 0.36 -13.28
N TYR A 91 11.27 1.20 -12.25
CA TYR A 91 12.47 1.74 -11.59
C TYR A 91 12.60 1.35 -10.12
N ASP A 92 11.52 0.93 -9.44
CA ASP A 92 11.56 0.58 -8.02
C ASP A 92 12.18 -0.80 -7.77
N PRO A 93 13.37 -0.89 -7.15
CA PRO A 93 14.00 -2.18 -6.90
C PRO A 93 13.27 -3.04 -5.87
N ILE A 94 12.41 -2.45 -5.01
CA ILE A 94 11.58 -3.21 -4.07
C ILE A 94 10.44 -3.91 -4.82
N PHE A 95 9.71 -3.19 -5.67
CA PHE A 95 8.71 -3.82 -6.53
C PHE A 95 9.31 -4.93 -7.39
N ASN A 96 10.47 -4.66 -8.00
CA ASN A 96 11.17 -5.60 -8.87
C ASN A 96 11.93 -6.73 -8.14
N SER A 97 11.99 -6.74 -6.80
CA SER A 97 12.60 -7.85 -6.05
C SER A 97 11.77 -9.13 -6.13
N VAL A 98 10.48 -9.02 -6.43
CA VAL A 98 9.62 -10.15 -6.78
C VAL A 98 9.86 -10.46 -8.26
N THR A 99 10.65 -11.49 -8.54
CA THR A 99 11.14 -11.79 -9.90
C THR A 99 10.05 -12.34 -10.83
N ASP A 100 9.14 -13.15 -10.31
CA ASP A 100 7.96 -13.61 -11.04
C ASP A 100 6.99 -12.45 -11.27
N GLU A 101 6.81 -12.07 -12.53
CA GLU A 101 5.91 -10.99 -12.93
C GLU A 101 4.46 -11.24 -12.52
N ASN A 102 3.97 -12.48 -12.61
CA ASN A 102 2.60 -12.81 -12.20
C ASN A 102 2.43 -12.62 -10.69
N ALA A 103 3.42 -13.03 -9.90
CA ALA A 103 3.40 -12.81 -8.45
C ALA A 103 3.51 -11.31 -8.12
N ARG A 104 4.36 -10.58 -8.85
CA ARG A 104 4.55 -9.13 -8.67
C ARG A 104 3.28 -8.35 -9.00
N MET A 105 2.58 -8.72 -10.06
CA MET A 105 1.30 -8.08 -10.43
C MET A 105 0.17 -8.37 -9.44
N ARG A 106 0.24 -9.44 -8.63
CA ARG A 106 -0.70 -9.64 -7.51
C ARG A 106 -0.53 -8.64 -6.37
N MET A 107 0.57 -7.87 -6.33
CA MET A 107 0.74 -6.76 -5.39
C MET A 107 0.06 -5.47 -5.87
N VAL A 108 -0.43 -5.42 -7.12
CA VAL A 108 -1.07 -4.23 -7.69
C VAL A 108 -2.58 -4.35 -7.51
N SER A 109 -3.18 -3.36 -6.86
CA SER A 109 -4.64 -3.25 -6.72
C SER A 109 -5.33 -2.98 -8.07
N SER A 110 -6.63 -3.23 -8.15
CA SER A 110 -7.46 -2.87 -9.29
C SER A 110 -8.39 -1.71 -8.94
N PHE A 111 -8.64 -0.82 -9.89
CA PHE A 111 -9.67 0.21 -9.72
C PHE A 111 -11.05 -0.45 -9.73
N ASP A 112 -11.88 -0.13 -8.74
CA ASP A 112 -13.20 -0.72 -8.55
C ASP A 112 -14.26 0.39 -8.62
N LEU A 113 -14.85 0.57 -9.80
CA LEU A 113 -15.87 1.59 -10.03
C LEU A 113 -17.16 1.30 -9.25
N GLU A 114 -17.53 0.02 -9.14
CA GLU A 114 -18.77 -0.43 -8.51
C GLU A 114 -18.83 -0.06 -7.02
N ASN A 115 -17.69 -0.13 -6.33
CA ASN A 115 -17.59 0.19 -4.91
C ASN A 115 -17.14 1.63 -4.59
N THR A 116 -17.07 2.51 -5.61
CA THR A 116 -16.88 3.94 -5.38
C THR A 116 -18.08 4.54 -4.64
N LYS A 117 -17.84 5.68 -3.98
CA LYS A 117 -18.89 6.50 -3.39
C LYS A 117 -19.03 7.78 -4.21
N PRO A 118 -20.17 7.98 -4.90
CA PRO A 118 -20.43 9.20 -5.66
C PRO A 118 -20.16 10.45 -4.82
N ASP A 119 -19.55 11.46 -5.45
CA ASP A 119 -19.21 12.75 -4.85
C ASP A 119 -18.31 12.70 -3.60
N TRP A 120 -17.62 11.57 -3.37
CA TRP A 120 -16.80 11.42 -2.16
C TRP A 120 -15.50 10.65 -2.36
N ALA A 121 -15.55 9.38 -2.75
CA ALA A 121 -14.36 8.52 -2.66
C ALA A 121 -14.29 7.48 -3.79
N LEU A 122 -13.13 7.40 -4.42
CA LEU A 122 -12.78 6.29 -5.31
C LEU A 122 -12.51 5.00 -4.50
N CYS A 123 -12.52 3.86 -5.18
CA CYS A 123 -12.27 2.57 -4.56
C CYS A 123 -11.21 1.79 -5.36
N TYR A 124 -10.38 1.06 -4.61
CA TYR A 124 -9.43 0.09 -5.12
C TYR A 124 -9.66 -1.22 -4.40
N ARG A 125 -9.62 -2.32 -5.16
CA ARG A 125 -9.72 -3.67 -4.65
C ARG A 125 -8.35 -4.33 -4.60
N PHE A 126 -8.07 -5.01 -3.49
CA PHE A 126 -6.81 -5.72 -3.27
C PHE A 126 -7.07 -7.04 -2.54
N ASP A 127 -7.04 -8.14 -3.28
CA ASP A 127 -7.30 -9.47 -2.73
C ASP A 127 -5.98 -10.07 -2.23
N ILE A 128 -5.99 -10.62 -1.01
CA ILE A 128 -4.81 -11.19 -0.37
C ILE A 128 -5.04 -12.68 -0.14
N VAL A 129 -4.16 -13.51 -0.69
CA VAL A 129 -4.20 -14.97 -0.55
C VAL A 129 -3.13 -15.42 0.43
N LEU A 130 -3.53 -16.14 1.48
CA LEU A 130 -2.62 -16.75 2.46
C LEU A 130 -2.42 -18.23 2.15
N HIS A 131 -1.39 -18.83 2.74
CA HIS A 131 -1.22 -20.28 2.73
C HIS A 131 -2.41 -20.98 3.41
N GLY A 132 -2.90 -22.05 2.78
CA GLY A 132 -3.91 -22.97 3.34
C GLY A 132 -3.30 -24.06 4.20
#